data_AF-A0AB34IID5-F1
#
_entry.id   AF-A0AB34IID5-F1
#
_cell.length_a   1.000
_cell.length_b   1.000
_cell.length_c   1.000
_cell.angle_alpha   90.00
_cell.angle_beta   90.00
_cell.angle_gamma   90.00
#
_symmetry.space_group_name_H-M   'P 1'
#
loop_
_entity.id
_entity.type
_entity.pdbx_description
1 polymer ?
#
loop_
_entity_poly.entity_id
_entity_poly.type
_entity_poly.pdbx_seq_one_letter_code
_entity_poly.pdbx_strand_id
1 'polypeptide(L)'
;MSVEEARQESLRRQRLWMQERQAEQDRASAQEALGAAAEGAGGAERMLGKITEQLTERLRVEMRRETAMQLKEGDVGARVEELLDQHISAHTCPICFELMAGKSHRPVMLFPCGHTFCAACLTRHQTGARGSCPICREPVASQAPNVSLQQVIDGYVERHKSFEKGELLPEAMRGPAGATVARPPAAADDATAYTSQLRLLSMRCCVLRNQLEDSAAEQEALSSRHATSQAVLAHLEAEEAAATRRLEEQRLELELIQSQVVEQRAKTAEHTARQKDLHEMRQLVAKTLVPLEREREKVRLLVQHFSPDVVDALDAEFGF
;
A
#
# COMPACT_ATOMS: atom_id res chain seq x y z
N MET A 1 -10.12 -7.86 -50.73
CA MET A 1 -10.61 -6.95 -49.67
C MET A 1 -10.46 -5.54 -50.18
N SER A 2 -11.53 -4.75 -50.15
CA SER A 2 -11.50 -3.35 -50.58
C SER A 2 -10.80 -2.47 -49.53
N VAL A 3 -10.26 -1.33 -49.94
CA VAL A 3 -9.62 -0.35 -49.04
C VAL A 3 -10.60 0.12 -47.95
N GLU A 4 -11.90 0.18 -48.27
CA GLU A 4 -12.99 0.52 -47.35
C GLU A 4 -13.15 -0.51 -46.22
N GLU A 5 -13.06 -1.80 -46.55
CA GLU A 5 -13.16 -2.90 -45.58
C GLU A 5 -11.97 -2.90 -44.60
N ALA A 6 -10.77 -2.63 -45.10
CA ALA A 6 -9.57 -2.52 -44.25
C ALA A 6 -9.67 -1.33 -43.27
N ARG A 7 -10.27 -0.22 -43.70
CA ARG A 7 -10.47 0.97 -42.86
C ARG A 7 -11.53 0.75 -41.77
N GLN A 8 -12.62 0.06 -42.09
CA GLN A 8 -13.66 -0.30 -41.12
C GLN A 8 -13.16 -1.32 -40.08
N GLU A 9 -12.38 -2.31 -40.51
CA GLU A 9 -11.73 -3.30 -39.64
C GLU A 9 -10.78 -2.60 -38.64
N SER A 10 -10.00 -1.63 -39.11
CA SER A 10 -9.08 -0.84 -38.27
C SER A 10 -9.84 -0.02 -37.21
N LEU A 11 -10.91 0.68 -37.59
CA LEU A 11 -11.76 1.42 -36.65
C LEU A 11 -12.46 0.53 -35.62
N ARG A 12 -12.82 -0.71 -36.00
CA ARG A 12 -13.42 -1.69 -35.09
C ARG A 12 -12.40 -2.15 -34.05
N ARG A 13 -11.16 -2.45 -34.48
CA ARG A 13 -10.06 -2.84 -33.58
C ARG A 13 -9.69 -1.71 -32.62
N GLN A 14 -9.63 -0.48 -33.10
CA GLN A 14 -9.37 0.69 -32.25
C GLN A 14 -10.46 0.86 -31.17
N ARG A 15 -11.73 0.70 -31.52
CA ARG A 15 -12.84 0.78 -30.54
C ARG A 15 -12.80 -0.33 -29.49
N LEU A 16 -12.52 -1.56 -29.90
CA LEU A 16 -12.40 -2.69 -28.98
C LEU A 16 -11.23 -2.50 -28.01
N TRP A 17 -10.09 -2.02 -28.52
CA TRP A 17 -8.92 -1.73 -27.69
C TRP A 17 -9.19 -0.64 -26.65
N MET A 18 -9.90 0.44 -27.02
CA MET A 18 -10.29 1.50 -26.08
C MET A 18 -11.25 1.00 -24.99
N GLN A 19 -12.19 0.12 -25.33
CA GLN A 19 -13.13 -0.47 -24.36
C GLN A 19 -12.45 -1.41 -23.37
N GLU A 20 -11.51 -2.23 -23.85
CA GLU A 20 -10.76 -3.17 -23.03
C GLU A 20 -9.87 -2.42 -22.02
N ARG A 21 -9.18 -1.36 -22.45
CA ARG A 21 -8.41 -0.49 -21.55
C ARG A 21 -9.25 0.20 -20.49
N GLN A 22 -10.43 0.70 -20.85
CA GLN A 22 -11.32 1.32 -19.88
C GLN A 22 -11.77 0.30 -18.82
N ALA A 23 -12.12 -0.92 -19.24
CA ALA A 23 -12.49 -1.99 -18.32
C ALA A 23 -11.35 -2.43 -17.39
N GLU A 24 -10.10 -2.40 -17.87
CA GLU A 24 -8.91 -2.64 -17.04
C GLU A 24 -8.72 -1.54 -15.98
N GLN A 25 -8.86 -0.26 -16.36
CA GLN A 25 -8.78 0.87 -15.44
C GLN A 25 -9.89 0.82 -14.38
N ASP A 26 -11.12 0.51 -14.78
CA ASP A 26 -12.26 0.39 -13.86
C ASP A 26 -12.06 -0.75 -12.85
N ARG A 27 -11.48 -1.89 -13.28
CA ARG A 27 -11.12 -3.02 -12.39
C ARG A 27 -10.04 -2.66 -11.39
N ALA A 28 -9.00 -1.96 -11.83
CA ALA A 28 -7.91 -1.51 -10.96
C ALA A 28 -8.45 -0.54 -9.89
N SER A 29 -9.26 0.44 -10.30
CA SER A 29 -9.90 1.39 -9.38
C SER A 29 -10.83 0.72 -8.37
N ALA A 30 -11.59 -0.31 -8.79
CA ALA A 30 -12.44 -1.09 -7.89
C ALA A 30 -11.65 -1.93 -6.88
N GLN A 31 -10.52 -2.52 -7.29
CA GLN A 31 -9.64 -3.26 -6.37
C GLN A 31 -9.03 -2.34 -5.31
N GLU A 32 -8.63 -1.14 -5.70
CA GLU A 32 -8.06 -0.14 -4.81
C GLU A 32 -9.10 0.34 -3.76
N ALA A 33 -10.34 0.59 -4.20
CA ALA A 33 -11.45 0.93 -3.32
C ALA A 33 -11.80 -0.19 -2.31
N LEU A 34 -11.76 -1.46 -2.73
CA LEU A 34 -11.98 -2.62 -1.87
C LEU A 34 -10.86 -2.80 -0.83
N GLY A 35 -9.60 -2.57 -1.23
CA GLY A 35 -8.45 -2.60 -0.32
C GLY A 35 -8.56 -1.55 0.78
N ALA A 36 -8.89 -0.30 0.42
CA ALA A 36 -9.05 0.80 1.36
C ALA A 36 -10.16 0.57 2.39
N ALA A 37 -11.28 -0.07 1.98
CA ALA A 37 -12.39 -0.37 2.88
C ALA A 37 -12.05 -1.47 3.93
N ALA A 38 -11.23 -2.46 3.55
CA ALA A 38 -10.83 -3.56 4.43
C ALA A 38 -9.80 -3.14 5.51
N GLU A 39 -8.96 -2.15 5.22
CA GLU A 39 -7.96 -1.65 6.17
C GLU A 39 -8.59 -0.83 7.33
N GLY A 40 -9.67 -0.10 7.06
CA GLY A 40 -10.30 0.82 8.02
C GLY A 40 -10.93 0.15 9.24
N ALA A 41 -11.62 -0.99 9.07
CA ALA A 41 -12.35 -1.65 10.17
C ALA A 41 -11.42 -2.47 11.11
N GLY A 42 -10.38 -3.11 10.56
CA GLY A 42 -9.42 -3.88 11.36
C GLY A 42 -8.28 -3.04 11.97
N GLY A 43 -8.08 -1.81 11.48
CA GLY A 43 -6.99 -0.93 11.89
C GLY A 43 -7.11 -0.44 13.34
N ALA A 44 -8.29 0.00 13.75
CA ALA A 44 -8.52 0.59 15.07
C ALA A 44 -8.34 -0.43 16.22
N GLU A 45 -8.85 -1.65 16.07
CA GLU A 45 -8.74 -2.69 17.10
C GLU A 45 -7.29 -3.20 17.26
N ARG A 46 -6.56 -3.34 16.14
CA ARG A 46 -5.12 -3.67 16.16
C ARG A 46 -4.26 -2.55 16.74
N MET A 47 -4.60 -1.29 16.46
CA MET A 47 -3.91 -0.12 17.00
C MET A 47 -4.08 -0.03 18.53
N LEU A 48 -5.30 -0.21 19.03
CA LEU A 48 -5.58 -0.25 20.47
C LEU A 48 -4.86 -1.42 21.16
N GLY A 49 -4.77 -2.58 20.51
CA GLY A 49 -3.97 -3.71 20.98
C GLY A 49 -2.47 -3.38 21.14
N LYS A 50 -1.85 -2.74 20.13
CA LYS A 50 -0.43 -2.33 20.20
C LYS A 50 -0.18 -1.28 21.29
N ILE A 51 -1.06 -0.29 21.40
CA ILE A 51 -0.95 0.77 22.42
C ILE A 51 -1.04 0.15 23.82
N THR A 52 -2.03 -0.71 24.07
CA THR A 52 -2.16 -1.36 25.38
C THR A 52 -0.94 -2.22 25.72
N GLU A 53 -0.38 -2.96 24.78
CA GLU A 53 0.85 -3.75 24.99
C GLU A 53 2.07 -2.88 25.33
N GLN A 54 2.31 -1.81 24.56
CA GLN A 54 3.42 -0.87 24.80
C GLN A 54 3.30 -0.15 26.16
N LEU A 55 2.09 0.29 26.52
CA LEU A 55 1.82 0.91 27.82
C LEU A 55 2.03 -0.09 28.97
N THR A 56 1.63 -1.34 28.78
CA THR A 56 1.85 -2.42 29.77
C THR A 56 3.34 -2.60 30.06
N GLU A 57 4.15 -2.67 29.02
CA GLU A 57 5.57 -2.95 29.17
C GLU A 57 6.30 -1.77 29.81
N ARG A 58 5.97 -0.53 29.41
CA ARG A 58 6.49 0.68 30.06
C ARG A 58 6.11 0.77 31.53
N LEU A 59 4.86 0.45 31.87
CA LEU A 59 4.42 0.41 33.27
C LEU A 59 5.19 -0.61 34.09
N ARG A 60 5.48 -1.80 33.55
CA ARG A 60 6.29 -2.82 34.24
C ARG A 60 7.70 -2.33 34.54
N VAL A 61 8.34 -1.66 33.58
CA VAL A 61 9.70 -1.13 33.74
C VAL A 61 9.74 -0.05 34.82
N GLU A 62 8.82 0.91 34.77
CA GLU A 62 8.75 1.99 35.77
C GLU A 62 8.40 1.46 37.16
N MET A 63 7.46 0.50 37.26
CA MET A 63 7.16 -0.16 38.54
C MET A 63 8.38 -0.85 39.14
N ARG A 64 9.15 -1.62 38.35
CA ARG A 64 10.37 -2.28 38.84
C ARG A 64 11.39 -1.26 39.34
N ARG A 65 11.56 -0.15 38.62
CA ARG A 65 12.48 0.93 38.99
C ARG A 65 12.07 1.62 40.29
N GLU A 66 10.79 1.96 40.43
CA GLU A 66 10.26 2.60 41.63
C GLU A 66 10.35 1.66 42.84
N THR A 67 10.05 0.38 42.65
CA THR A 67 10.18 -0.65 43.70
C THR A 67 11.65 -0.82 44.13
N ALA A 68 12.59 -0.82 43.17
CA ALA A 68 14.02 -0.92 43.44
C ALA A 68 14.58 0.31 44.20
N MET A 69 13.98 1.50 44.03
CA MET A 69 14.38 2.70 44.77
C MET A 69 13.89 2.73 46.23
N GLN A 70 12.96 1.86 46.63
CA GLN A 70 12.28 1.92 47.93
C GLN A 70 12.78 0.88 48.98
N LEU A 71 13.78 0.03 48.70
CA LEU A 71 14.09 -1.13 49.57
C LEU A 71 15.54 -1.18 50.11
N LYS A 72 15.69 -1.55 51.39
CA LYS A 72 16.92 -2.10 52.02
C LYS A 72 16.81 -3.64 52.10
N GLU A 73 17.94 -4.35 52.01
CA GLU A 73 18.04 -5.83 51.94
C GLU A 73 17.32 -6.57 53.09
N GLY A 74 16.54 -7.63 52.76
CA GLY A 74 16.14 -8.68 53.70
C GLY A 74 14.64 -8.97 53.84
N ASP A 75 13.80 -7.96 54.10
CA ASP A 75 12.35 -8.14 54.41
C ASP A 75 11.42 -7.93 53.20
N VAL A 76 12.02 -7.75 52.03
CA VAL A 76 11.35 -7.29 50.80
C VAL A 76 10.26 -8.25 50.33
N GLY A 77 10.57 -9.55 50.27
CA GLY A 77 9.71 -10.55 49.64
C GLY A 77 8.34 -10.62 50.29
N ALA A 78 8.28 -10.88 51.59
CA ALA A 78 7.03 -11.09 52.31
C ALA A 78 6.14 -9.85 52.37
N ARG A 79 6.70 -8.65 52.57
CA ARG A 79 5.93 -7.39 52.59
C ARG A 79 5.45 -6.97 51.21
N VAL A 80 6.24 -7.19 50.17
CA VAL A 80 5.83 -6.93 48.79
C VAL A 80 4.73 -7.92 48.37
N GLU A 81 4.85 -9.19 48.75
CA GLU A 81 3.83 -10.22 48.48
C GLU A 81 2.50 -9.89 49.18
N GLU A 82 2.52 -9.51 50.47
CA GLU A 82 1.29 -9.16 51.21
C GLU A 82 0.62 -7.89 50.66
N LEU A 83 1.42 -6.88 50.26
CA LEU A 83 0.91 -5.67 49.62
C LEU A 83 0.34 -5.93 48.21
N LEU A 84 0.96 -6.84 47.45
CA LEU A 84 0.46 -7.31 46.16
C LEU A 84 -0.84 -8.11 46.33
N ASP A 85 -0.93 -8.98 47.33
CA ASP A 85 -2.15 -9.73 47.65
C ASP A 85 -3.31 -8.80 48.00
N GLN A 86 -3.07 -7.79 48.84
CA GLN A 86 -4.07 -6.77 49.18
C GLN A 86 -4.45 -5.89 47.97
N HIS A 87 -3.48 -5.52 47.12
CA HIS A 87 -3.77 -4.74 45.93
C HIS A 87 -4.53 -5.55 44.87
N ILE A 88 -4.14 -6.79 44.60
CA ILE A 88 -4.73 -7.60 43.53
C ILE A 88 -6.12 -8.10 43.93
N SER A 89 -6.33 -8.46 45.19
CA SER A 89 -7.66 -8.77 45.73
C SER A 89 -8.63 -7.58 45.65
N ALA A 90 -8.13 -6.34 45.63
CA ALA A 90 -8.93 -5.14 45.42
C ALA A 90 -9.31 -4.86 43.94
N HIS A 91 -8.77 -5.59 42.96
CA HIS A 91 -9.14 -5.45 41.54
C HIS A 91 -10.45 -6.19 41.19
N THR A 92 -11.49 -5.88 41.95
CA THR A 92 -12.84 -6.38 41.73
C THR A 92 -13.61 -5.49 40.76
N CYS A 93 -14.57 -6.08 40.05
CA CYS A 93 -15.44 -5.31 39.18
C CYS A 93 -16.36 -4.42 40.03
N PRO A 94 -16.47 -3.10 39.74
CA PRO A 94 -17.35 -2.20 40.48
C PRO A 94 -18.87 -2.50 40.37
N ILE A 95 -19.26 -3.44 39.49
CA ILE A 95 -20.66 -3.82 39.25
C ILE A 95 -21.01 -5.10 39.99
N CYS A 96 -20.25 -6.19 39.79
CA CYS A 96 -20.52 -7.47 40.45
C CYS A 96 -19.71 -7.69 41.73
N PHE A 97 -18.73 -6.83 42.02
CA PHE A 97 -17.79 -6.94 43.14
C PHE A 97 -16.97 -8.24 43.16
N GLU A 98 -16.94 -8.97 42.04
CA GLU A 98 -16.12 -10.16 41.87
C GLU A 98 -14.75 -9.80 41.29
N LEU A 99 -13.73 -10.56 41.68
CA LEU A 99 -12.38 -10.45 41.12
C LEU A 99 -12.44 -10.59 39.59
N MET A 100 -11.76 -9.71 38.86
CA MET A 100 -11.76 -9.70 37.39
C MET A 100 -10.85 -10.78 36.79
N ALA A 101 -11.03 -12.04 37.21
CA ALA A 101 -10.21 -13.19 36.87
C ALA A 101 -10.89 -14.15 35.89
N GLY A 102 -10.11 -14.79 35.02
CA GLY A 102 -10.61 -15.80 34.10
C GLY A 102 -11.45 -15.27 32.92
N LYS A 103 -11.92 -16.19 32.08
CA LYS A 103 -12.44 -15.88 30.73
C LYS A 103 -13.69 -14.98 30.72
N SER A 104 -14.59 -15.16 31.68
CA SER A 104 -15.87 -14.45 31.76
C SER A 104 -15.76 -13.10 32.47
N HIS A 105 -14.82 -12.97 33.42
CA HIS A 105 -14.66 -11.76 34.22
C HIS A 105 -13.44 -10.92 33.83
N ARG A 106 -12.91 -11.13 32.63
CA ARG A 106 -11.75 -10.39 32.13
C ARG A 106 -11.94 -8.86 32.24
N PRO A 107 -10.92 -8.09 32.67
CA PRO A 107 -11.03 -6.65 32.81
C PRO A 107 -11.03 -6.00 31.42
N VAL A 108 -11.98 -5.10 31.21
CA VAL A 108 -12.16 -4.31 30.00
C VAL A 108 -12.20 -2.84 30.41
N MET A 109 -11.33 -2.04 29.79
CA MET A 109 -11.22 -0.61 30.03
C MET A 109 -12.07 0.16 29.02
N LEU A 110 -12.76 1.19 29.50
CA LEU A 110 -13.56 2.11 28.69
C LEU A 110 -12.76 3.36 28.33
N PHE A 111 -12.87 3.83 27.09
CA PHE A 111 -12.29 5.10 26.63
C PHE A 111 -13.38 6.15 26.41
N PRO A 112 -13.13 7.44 26.74
CA PRO A 112 -11.85 8.01 27.20
C PRO A 112 -11.60 7.94 28.72
N CYS A 113 -12.61 7.57 29.52
CA CYS A 113 -12.58 7.73 30.96
C CYS A 113 -11.62 6.80 31.73
N GLY A 114 -11.15 5.72 31.12
CA GLY A 114 -10.18 4.78 31.70
C GLY A 114 -10.71 3.83 32.78
N HIS A 115 -12.01 3.87 33.09
CA HIS A 115 -12.62 2.97 34.08
C HIS A 115 -12.67 1.53 33.56
N THR A 116 -12.42 0.56 34.44
CA THR A 116 -12.31 -0.86 34.10
C THR A 116 -13.40 -1.68 34.78
N PHE A 117 -14.02 -2.60 34.05
CA PHE A 117 -15.07 -3.51 34.52
C PHE A 117 -14.84 -4.91 33.95
N CYS A 118 -15.51 -5.92 34.49
CA CYS A 118 -15.45 -7.25 33.90
C CYS A 118 -16.29 -7.33 32.61
N ALA A 119 -15.85 -8.15 31.65
CA ALA A 119 -16.53 -8.30 30.35
C ALA A 119 -17.99 -8.72 30.49
N ALA A 120 -18.31 -9.64 31.41
CA ALA A 120 -19.69 -10.06 31.66
C ALA A 120 -20.61 -8.89 32.07
N CYS A 121 -20.15 -8.04 32.99
CA CYS A 121 -20.94 -6.90 33.46
C CYS A 121 -21.09 -5.81 32.39
N LEU A 122 -20.04 -5.57 31.59
CA LEU A 122 -20.13 -4.59 30.50
C LEU A 122 -21.10 -5.04 29.40
N THR A 123 -21.05 -6.30 29.01
CA THR A 123 -21.99 -6.85 28.02
C THR A 123 -23.44 -6.69 28.48
N ARG A 124 -23.73 -6.99 29.76
CA ARG A 124 -25.09 -6.80 30.33
C ARG A 124 -25.47 -5.32 30.41
N HIS A 125 -24.55 -4.44 30.78
CA HIS A 125 -24.83 -3.00 30.83
C HIS A 125 -25.15 -2.42 29.45
N GLN A 126 -24.44 -2.86 28.41
CA GLN A 126 -24.67 -2.42 27.02
C GLN A 126 -26.03 -2.85 26.47
N THR A 127 -26.62 -3.93 26.98
CA THR A 127 -27.96 -4.38 26.58
C THR A 127 -29.12 -3.54 27.15
N GLY A 128 -28.87 -2.69 28.17
CA GLY A 128 -29.93 -1.94 28.87
C GLY A 128 -29.73 -0.43 29.01
N ALA A 129 -28.50 0.10 28.93
CA ALA A 129 -28.21 1.53 29.12
C ALA A 129 -27.24 2.09 28.05
N ARG A 130 -27.55 3.32 27.61
CA ARG A 130 -26.88 4.10 26.55
C ARG A 130 -25.38 4.25 26.83
N GLY A 131 -24.53 3.72 25.95
CA GLY A 131 -23.06 3.87 25.80
C GLY A 131 -22.32 4.87 26.68
N SER A 132 -22.40 4.75 28.01
CA SER A 132 -21.81 5.65 28.99
C SER A 132 -21.26 4.85 30.16
N CYS A 133 -20.23 5.38 30.80
CA CYS A 133 -19.51 4.72 31.87
C CYS A 133 -20.37 4.60 33.13
N PRO A 134 -20.51 3.40 33.75
CA PRO A 134 -21.28 3.20 34.97
C PRO A 134 -20.80 4.03 36.18
N ILE A 135 -19.53 4.43 36.21
CA ILE A 135 -18.92 5.18 37.33
C ILE A 135 -19.07 6.68 37.11
N CYS A 136 -18.52 7.20 36.02
CA CYS A 136 -18.43 8.65 35.78
C CYS A 136 -19.51 9.19 34.84
N ARG A 137 -20.33 8.32 34.24
CA ARG A 137 -21.39 8.65 33.27
C ARG A 137 -20.89 9.30 31.96
N GLU A 138 -19.57 9.34 31.75
CA GLU A 138 -18.97 9.84 30.52
C GLU A 138 -19.33 8.91 29.33
N PRO A 139 -19.65 9.46 28.13
CA PRO A 139 -19.90 8.67 26.94
C PRO A 139 -18.71 7.79 26.57
N VAL A 140 -18.96 6.52 26.28
CA VAL A 140 -17.95 5.54 25.91
C VAL A 140 -17.76 5.59 24.39
N ALA A 141 -16.57 5.99 23.96
CA ALA A 141 -16.19 6.00 22.55
C ALA A 141 -15.76 4.62 22.07
N SER A 142 -14.98 3.91 22.89
CA SER A 142 -14.51 2.56 22.60
C SER A 142 -14.17 1.81 23.89
N GLN A 143 -13.92 0.50 23.77
CA GLN A 143 -13.53 -0.37 24.86
C GLN A 143 -12.39 -1.27 24.40
N ALA A 144 -11.44 -1.57 25.29
CA ALA A 144 -10.37 -2.52 25.01
C ALA A 144 -10.15 -3.46 26.21
N PRO A 145 -9.83 -4.75 25.97
CA PRO A 145 -9.37 -5.63 27.04
C PRO A 145 -8.13 -5.03 27.73
N ASN A 146 -8.14 -4.96 29.05
CA ASN A 146 -6.98 -4.55 29.83
C ASN A 146 -6.08 -5.77 30.05
N VAL A 147 -5.35 -6.16 28.99
CA VAL A 147 -4.51 -7.37 28.98
C VAL A 147 -3.45 -7.32 30.10
N SER A 148 -2.92 -6.14 30.41
CA SER A 148 -2.00 -5.91 31.52
C SER A 148 -2.60 -6.37 32.84
N LEU A 149 -3.80 -5.87 33.15
CA LEU A 149 -4.46 -6.16 34.40
C LEU A 149 -4.90 -7.62 34.44
N GLN A 150 -5.37 -8.18 33.32
CA GLN A 150 -5.67 -9.60 33.20
C GLN A 150 -4.45 -10.46 33.57
N GLN A 151 -3.28 -10.16 33.00
CA GLN A 151 -2.05 -10.93 33.25
C GLN A 151 -1.62 -10.86 34.73
N VAL A 152 -1.76 -9.70 35.36
CA VAL A 152 -1.47 -9.52 36.79
C VAL A 152 -2.44 -10.34 37.66
N ILE A 153 -3.75 -10.26 37.37
CA ILE A 153 -4.78 -11.00 38.10
C ILE A 153 -4.63 -12.52 37.89
N ASP A 154 -4.40 -12.98 36.66
CA ASP A 154 -4.24 -14.40 36.36
C ASP A 154 -2.99 -14.98 37.03
N GLY A 155 -1.86 -14.26 36.99
CA GLY A 155 -0.64 -14.68 37.67
C GLY A 155 -0.80 -14.80 39.19
N TYR A 156 -1.61 -13.92 39.80
CA TYR A 156 -1.99 -14.02 41.21
C TYR A 156 -2.87 -15.25 41.48
N VAL A 157 -3.91 -15.45 40.68
CA VAL A 157 -4.87 -16.56 40.85
C VAL A 157 -4.20 -17.92 40.66
N GLU A 158 -3.29 -18.06 39.68
CA GLU A 158 -2.52 -19.28 39.48
C GLU A 158 -1.65 -19.59 40.69
N ARG A 159 -0.94 -18.58 41.21
CA ARG A 159 -0.06 -18.73 42.37
C ARG A 159 -0.84 -19.11 43.64
N HIS A 160 -1.97 -18.46 43.93
CA HIS A 160 -2.83 -18.80 45.08
C HIS A 160 -3.41 -20.21 44.98
N LYS A 161 -3.78 -20.67 43.78
CA LYS A 161 -4.24 -22.05 43.56
C LYS A 161 -3.14 -23.10 43.81
N SER A 162 -1.87 -22.76 43.55
CA SER A 162 -0.73 -23.60 43.88
C SER A 162 -0.51 -23.71 45.40
N PHE A 163 -0.72 -22.62 46.14
CA PHE A 163 -0.67 -22.60 47.60
C PHE A 163 -1.81 -23.41 48.24
N GLU A 164 -3.05 -23.27 47.76
CA GLU A 164 -4.21 -24.01 48.28
C GLU A 164 -4.17 -25.53 48.01
N LYS A 165 -3.41 -25.98 46.99
CA LYS A 165 -3.24 -27.40 46.65
C LYS A 165 -2.08 -28.10 47.37
N GLY A 166 -1.33 -27.40 48.23
CA GLY A 166 -0.30 -28.01 49.07
C GLY A 166 0.95 -28.52 48.33
N GLU A 167 1.30 -27.92 47.19
CA GLU A 167 2.61 -28.18 46.56
C GLU A 167 3.68 -27.35 47.29
N LEU A 168 4.60 -28.04 47.97
CA LEU A 168 5.64 -27.45 48.83
C LEU A 168 6.55 -26.49 48.05
N LEU A 169 6.64 -25.24 48.51
CA LEU A 169 7.76 -24.35 48.19
C LEU A 169 9.02 -24.79 48.96
N PRO A 170 10.24 -24.57 48.40
CA PRO A 170 11.50 -24.83 49.09
C PRO A 170 11.57 -24.13 50.45
N GLU A 171 12.18 -24.80 51.43
CA GLU A 171 12.17 -24.56 52.89
C GLU A 171 12.71 -23.21 53.41
N ALA A 172 12.81 -22.17 52.58
CA ALA A 172 13.41 -20.88 52.90
C ALA A 172 12.46 -19.83 53.53
N MET A 173 11.29 -20.22 54.05
CA MET A 173 10.29 -19.28 54.62
C MET A 173 9.90 -19.53 56.08
N ARG A 174 10.70 -20.29 56.86
CA ARG A 174 10.52 -20.29 58.32
C ARG A 174 11.23 -19.09 58.93
N GLY A 175 10.63 -17.91 58.81
CA GLY A 175 10.94 -16.77 59.67
C GLY A 175 10.63 -17.11 61.14
N PRO A 176 11.29 -16.45 62.12
CA PRO A 176 11.15 -16.81 63.53
C PRO A 176 9.69 -16.68 63.97
N ALA A 177 9.16 -17.76 64.54
CA ALA A 177 7.84 -17.77 65.16
C ALA A 177 7.85 -16.80 66.35
N GLY A 178 7.01 -15.76 66.29
CA GLY A 178 6.75 -14.89 67.43
C GLY A 178 7.07 -13.41 67.21
N ALA A 179 6.52 -12.78 66.16
CA ALA A 179 6.39 -11.33 66.12
C ALA A 179 4.90 -10.97 66.01
N THR A 180 4.26 -10.73 67.16
CA THR A 180 2.98 -10.03 67.20
C THR A 180 3.25 -8.57 66.81
N VAL A 181 3.12 -8.26 65.52
CA VAL A 181 3.16 -6.88 65.05
C VAL A 181 1.82 -6.25 65.44
N ALA A 182 1.88 -5.24 66.31
CA ALA A 182 0.71 -4.50 66.76
C ALA A 182 -0.01 -3.85 65.56
N ARG A 183 -1.33 -4.03 65.51
CA ARG A 183 -2.22 -3.39 64.52
C ARG A 183 -2.11 -1.86 64.64
N PRO A 184 -1.76 -1.12 63.58
CA PRO A 184 -1.70 0.34 63.64
C PRO A 184 -3.10 0.94 63.85
N PRO A 185 -3.19 2.15 64.43
CA PRO A 185 -4.46 2.82 64.70
C PRO A 185 -5.14 3.32 63.42
N ALA A 186 -6.44 3.07 63.31
CA ALA A 186 -7.33 3.21 62.15
C ALA A 186 -7.51 4.63 61.55
N ALA A 187 -6.72 5.63 61.97
CA ALA A 187 -6.80 7.01 61.46
C ALA A 187 -5.66 7.38 60.50
N ALA A 188 -4.62 6.53 60.39
CA ALA A 188 -3.50 6.70 59.45
C ALA A 188 -3.71 5.95 58.12
N ASP A 189 -4.79 5.17 58.00
CA ASP A 189 -5.03 4.26 56.87
C ASP A 189 -5.47 4.97 55.58
N ASP A 190 -6.30 6.01 55.67
CA ASP A 190 -6.82 6.70 54.48
C ASP A 190 -5.73 7.48 53.74
N ALA A 191 -4.90 8.23 54.46
CA ALA A 191 -3.83 9.04 53.86
C ALA A 191 -2.79 8.16 53.14
N THR A 192 -2.50 6.97 53.68
CA THR A 192 -1.54 6.02 53.11
C THR A 192 -2.11 5.33 51.87
N ALA A 193 -3.41 4.98 51.90
CA ALA A 193 -4.14 4.46 50.74
C ALA A 193 -4.22 5.49 49.59
N TYR A 194 -4.61 6.74 49.89
CA TYR A 194 -4.66 7.81 48.89
C TYR A 194 -3.28 8.18 48.34
N THR A 195 -2.23 8.13 49.16
CA THR A 195 -0.86 8.37 48.70
C THR A 195 -0.41 7.28 47.72
N SER A 196 -0.73 6.02 48.01
CA SER A 196 -0.43 4.88 47.12
C SER A 196 -1.21 4.98 45.82
N GLN A 197 -2.50 5.33 45.89
CA GLN A 197 -3.36 5.56 44.74
C GLN A 197 -2.85 6.72 43.87
N LEU A 198 -2.44 7.83 44.49
CA LEU A 198 -1.86 8.98 43.79
C LEU A 198 -0.58 8.60 43.05
N ARG A 199 0.32 7.84 43.68
CA ARG A 199 1.55 7.36 43.00
C ARG A 199 1.25 6.53 41.77
N LEU A 200 0.35 5.54 41.88
CA LEU A 200 -0.04 4.69 40.75
C LEU A 200 -0.66 5.51 39.61
N LEU A 201 -1.55 6.44 39.93
CA LEU A 201 -2.16 7.32 38.93
C LEU A 201 -1.12 8.25 38.29
N SER A 202 -0.21 8.84 39.07
CA SER A 202 0.88 9.67 38.57
C SER A 202 1.79 8.91 37.61
N MET A 203 2.15 7.66 37.94
CA MET A 203 2.94 6.80 37.05
C MET A 203 2.19 6.48 35.76
N ARG A 204 0.90 6.12 35.82
CA ARG A 204 0.07 5.92 34.62
C ARG A 204 -0.02 7.17 33.75
N CYS A 205 -0.20 8.34 34.35
CA CYS A 205 -0.20 9.62 33.63
C CYS A 205 1.16 9.96 33.01
N CYS A 206 2.27 9.58 33.63
CA CYS A 206 3.60 9.73 33.05
C CYS A 206 3.76 8.86 31.80
N VAL A 207 3.44 7.57 31.90
CA VAL A 207 3.56 6.62 30.79
C VAL A 207 2.66 7.01 29.61
N LEU A 208 1.41 7.41 29.87
CA LEU A 208 0.48 7.87 28.83
C LEU A 208 0.94 9.15 28.14
N ARG A 209 1.53 10.11 28.88
CA ARG A 209 2.09 11.33 28.29
C ARG A 209 3.28 11.03 27.39
N ASN A 210 4.21 10.18 27.82
CA ASN A 210 5.34 9.79 26.99
C ASN A 210 4.87 9.06 25.73
N GLN A 211 3.88 8.16 25.85
CA GLN A 211 3.30 7.49 24.68
C GLN A 211 2.65 8.48 23.70
N LEU A 212 1.99 9.52 24.21
CA LEU A 212 1.40 10.57 23.38
C LEU A 212 2.50 11.34 22.63
N GLU A 213 3.55 11.77 23.32
CA GLU A 213 4.70 12.46 22.72
C GLU A 213 5.38 11.60 21.64
N ASP A 214 5.66 10.33 21.93
CA ASP A 214 6.29 9.41 20.98
C ASP A 214 5.41 9.20 19.74
N SER A 215 4.10 9.00 19.95
CA SER A 215 3.16 8.81 18.84
C SER A 215 3.02 10.06 17.96
N ALA A 216 3.11 11.25 18.55
CA ALA A 216 3.08 12.51 17.82
C ALA A 216 4.36 12.69 16.98
N ALA A 217 5.53 12.39 17.55
CA ALA A 217 6.81 12.44 16.85
C ALA A 217 6.86 11.43 15.69
N GLU A 218 6.34 10.21 15.90
CA GLU A 218 6.25 9.20 14.84
C GLU A 218 5.29 9.64 13.71
N GLN A 219 4.15 10.24 14.06
CA GLN A 219 3.20 10.79 13.08
C GLN A 219 3.84 11.89 12.22
N GLU A 220 4.60 12.80 12.82
CA GLU A 220 5.30 13.87 12.10
C GLU A 220 6.43 13.34 11.21
N ALA A 221 7.19 12.34 11.67
CA ALA A 221 8.20 11.69 10.86
C ALA A 221 7.59 10.96 9.64
N LEU A 222 6.46 10.27 9.84
CA LEU A 222 5.73 9.59 8.77
C LEU A 222 5.12 10.57 7.77
N SER A 223 4.53 11.68 8.24
CA SER A 223 3.95 12.69 7.34
C SER A 223 5.03 13.33 6.46
N SER A 224 6.21 13.60 7.02
CA SER A 224 7.36 14.13 6.28
C SER A 224 7.88 13.15 5.22
N ARG A 225 7.99 11.86 5.57
CA ARG A 225 8.37 10.79 4.62
C ARG A 225 7.31 10.62 3.51
N HIS A 226 6.03 10.69 3.88
CA HIS A 226 4.93 10.58 2.92
C HIS A 226 4.95 11.74 1.92
N ALA A 227 5.11 12.98 2.39
CA ALA A 227 5.23 14.15 1.51
C ALA A 227 6.41 14.01 0.54
N THR A 228 7.55 13.50 1.02
CA THR A 228 8.72 13.24 0.16
C THR A 228 8.42 12.18 -0.90
N SER A 229 7.78 11.07 -0.50
CA SER A 229 7.39 10.00 -1.43
C SER A 229 6.38 10.48 -2.47
N GLN A 230 5.42 11.32 -2.06
CA GLN A 230 4.44 11.91 -2.98
C GLN A 230 5.11 12.84 -4.00
N ALA A 231 6.08 13.66 -3.57
CA ALA A 231 6.82 14.51 -4.49
C ALA A 231 7.62 13.71 -5.52
N VAL A 232 8.25 12.60 -5.09
CA VAL A 232 8.95 11.68 -6.00
C VAL A 232 7.99 11.05 -6.99
N LEU A 233 6.83 10.56 -6.52
CA LEU A 233 5.83 9.95 -7.38
C LEU A 233 5.32 10.94 -8.45
N ALA A 234 4.95 12.16 -8.05
CA ALA A 234 4.48 13.19 -8.95
C ALA A 234 5.55 13.56 -10.02
N HIS A 235 6.82 13.57 -9.64
CA HIS A 235 7.91 13.79 -10.59
C HIS A 235 8.00 12.64 -11.62
N LEU A 236 7.96 11.39 -11.16
CA LEU A 236 8.03 10.22 -12.04
C LEU A 236 6.83 10.15 -13.01
N GLU A 237 5.62 10.44 -12.53
CA GLU A 237 4.42 10.52 -13.37
C GLU A 237 4.54 11.60 -14.45
N ALA A 238 5.11 12.76 -14.11
CA ALA A 238 5.38 13.81 -15.08
C ALA A 238 6.43 13.39 -16.13
N GLU A 239 7.49 12.69 -15.71
CA GLU A 239 8.51 12.14 -16.60
C GLU A 239 7.93 11.07 -17.54
N GLU A 240 7.11 10.16 -17.01
CA GLU A 240 6.41 9.13 -17.78
C GLU A 240 5.49 9.77 -18.84
N ALA A 241 4.70 10.78 -18.46
CA ALA A 241 3.84 11.50 -19.38
C ALA A 241 4.67 12.21 -20.48
N ALA A 242 5.82 12.79 -20.12
CA ALA A 242 6.71 13.41 -21.10
C ALA A 242 7.35 12.39 -22.05
N ALA A 243 7.77 11.23 -21.55
CA ALA A 243 8.31 10.15 -22.38
C ALA A 243 7.25 9.60 -23.34
N THR A 244 6.01 9.46 -22.88
CA THR A 244 4.88 9.00 -23.69
C THR A 244 4.59 9.95 -24.85
N ARG A 245 4.55 11.26 -24.59
CA ARG A 245 4.38 12.27 -25.66
C ARG A 245 5.49 12.19 -26.72
N ARG A 246 6.75 12.07 -26.30
CA ARG A 246 7.89 11.91 -27.23
C ARG A 246 7.75 10.64 -28.09
N LEU A 247 7.29 9.54 -27.50
CA LEU A 247 7.05 8.30 -28.26
C LEU A 247 5.93 8.47 -29.30
N GLU A 248 4.87 9.19 -28.97
CA GLU A 248 3.78 9.49 -29.90
C GLU A 248 4.24 10.37 -31.07
N GLU A 249 5.01 11.43 -30.78
CA GLU A 249 5.60 12.29 -31.82
C GLU A 249 6.47 11.49 -32.79
N GLN A 250 7.36 10.64 -32.26
CA GLN A 250 8.23 9.79 -33.07
C GLN A 250 7.45 8.74 -33.90
N ARG A 251 6.33 8.23 -33.37
CA ARG A 251 5.45 7.31 -34.12
C ARG A 251 4.81 8.01 -35.31
N LEU A 252 4.29 9.21 -35.13
CA LEU A 252 3.69 10.01 -36.21
C LEU A 252 4.72 10.36 -37.30
N GLU A 253 5.95 10.71 -36.89
CA GLU A 253 7.05 10.95 -37.82
C GLU A 253 7.38 9.69 -38.64
N LEU A 254 7.44 8.53 -38.00
CA LEU A 254 7.66 7.26 -38.68
C LEU A 254 6.54 6.92 -39.68
N GLU A 255 5.28 7.14 -39.32
CA GLU A 255 4.13 6.92 -40.21
C GLU A 255 4.22 7.80 -41.47
N LEU A 256 4.61 9.06 -41.32
CA LEU A 256 4.83 9.98 -42.44
C LEU A 256 5.93 9.46 -43.38
N ILE A 257 7.08 9.08 -42.81
CA ILE A 257 8.21 8.54 -43.59
C ILE A 257 7.79 7.27 -44.33
N GLN A 258 7.06 6.37 -43.66
CA GLN A 258 6.58 5.14 -44.29
C GLN A 258 5.64 5.43 -45.47
N SER A 259 4.72 6.39 -45.32
CA SER A 259 3.83 6.82 -46.40
C SER A 259 4.63 7.33 -47.61
N GLN A 260 5.63 8.19 -47.38
CA GLN A 260 6.51 8.70 -48.42
C GLN A 260 7.30 7.59 -49.10
N VAL A 261 7.81 6.60 -48.35
CA VAL A 261 8.53 5.45 -48.91
C VAL A 261 7.62 4.63 -49.84
N VAL A 262 6.35 4.41 -49.46
CA VAL A 262 5.39 3.71 -50.34
C VAL A 262 5.17 4.49 -51.64
N GLU A 263 4.96 5.80 -51.56
CA GLU A 263 4.76 6.65 -52.73
C GLU A 263 5.99 6.64 -53.67
N GLN A 264 7.19 6.78 -53.12
CA GLN A 264 8.42 6.78 -53.90
C GLN A 264 8.72 5.41 -54.53
N ARG A 265 8.39 4.31 -53.84
CA ARG A 265 8.48 2.97 -54.42
C ARG A 265 7.54 2.82 -55.62
N ALA A 266 6.32 3.32 -55.53
CA ALA A 266 5.37 3.29 -56.65
C ALA A 266 5.89 4.10 -57.85
N LYS A 267 6.35 5.34 -57.64
CA LYS A 267 6.96 6.18 -58.68
C LYS A 267 8.16 5.51 -59.33
N THR A 268 9.04 4.92 -58.53
CA THR A 268 10.22 4.22 -59.03
C THR A 268 9.84 3.01 -59.89
N ALA A 269 8.82 2.25 -59.47
CA ALA A 269 8.31 1.12 -60.25
C ALA A 269 7.72 1.58 -61.60
N GLU A 270 6.95 2.67 -61.62
CA GLU A 270 6.39 3.26 -62.84
C GLU A 270 7.49 3.71 -63.81
N HIS A 271 8.50 4.44 -63.32
CA HIS A 271 9.64 4.87 -64.14
C HIS A 271 10.42 3.69 -64.70
N THR A 272 10.62 2.64 -63.89
CA THR A 272 11.30 1.41 -64.32
C THR A 272 10.53 0.71 -65.44
N ALA A 273 9.21 0.59 -65.31
CA ALA A 273 8.35 0.03 -66.35
C ALA A 273 8.42 0.84 -67.65
N ARG A 274 8.30 2.18 -67.55
CA ARG A 274 8.36 3.06 -68.71
C ARG A 274 9.72 3.01 -69.41
N GLN A 275 10.81 2.93 -68.65
CA GLN A 275 12.15 2.78 -69.20
C GLN A 275 12.30 1.48 -69.99
N LYS A 276 11.74 0.38 -69.47
CA LYS A 276 11.73 -0.92 -70.14
C LYS A 276 10.95 -0.86 -71.46
N ASP A 277 9.74 -0.29 -71.46
CA ASP A 277 8.91 -0.15 -72.66
C ASP A 277 9.64 0.65 -73.75
N LEU A 278 10.25 1.79 -73.39
CA LEU A 278 11.01 2.61 -74.32
C LEU A 278 12.24 1.87 -74.86
N HIS A 279 12.91 1.07 -74.02
CA HIS A 279 14.04 0.26 -74.44
C HIS A 279 13.62 -0.81 -75.46
N GLU A 280 12.53 -1.54 -75.20
CA GLU A 280 11.98 -2.54 -76.10
C GLU A 280 11.53 -1.92 -77.43
N MET A 281 10.83 -0.78 -77.38
CA MET A 281 10.43 -0.04 -78.58
C MET A 281 11.65 0.40 -79.40
N ARG A 282 12.69 0.95 -78.76
CA ARG A 282 13.93 1.33 -79.45
C ARG A 282 14.61 0.14 -80.11
N GLN A 283 14.66 -1.01 -79.43
CA GLN A 283 15.23 -2.23 -80.02
C GLN A 283 14.43 -2.69 -81.24
N LEU A 284 13.10 -2.66 -81.19
CA LEU A 284 12.25 -3.04 -82.30
C LEU A 284 12.44 -2.11 -83.50
N VAL A 285 12.40 -0.79 -83.26
CA VAL A 285 12.65 0.22 -84.30
C VAL A 285 14.02 0.01 -84.94
N ALA A 286 15.07 -0.19 -84.13
CA ALA A 286 16.43 -0.43 -84.65
C ALA A 286 16.52 -1.71 -85.51
N LYS A 287 15.87 -2.81 -85.08
CA LYS A 287 15.85 -4.08 -85.84
C LYS A 287 15.13 -3.94 -87.18
N THR A 288 14.13 -3.07 -87.28
CA THR A 288 13.39 -2.81 -88.53
C THR A 288 14.11 -1.79 -89.42
N LEU A 289 14.74 -0.77 -88.83
CA LEU A 289 15.40 0.30 -89.55
C LEU A 289 16.62 -0.21 -90.34
N VAL A 290 17.47 -1.05 -89.73
CA VAL A 290 18.72 -1.51 -90.36
C VAL A 290 18.50 -2.25 -91.69
N PRO A 291 17.56 -3.23 -91.82
CA PRO A 291 17.26 -3.85 -93.11
C PRO A 291 16.69 -2.85 -94.13
N LEU A 292 15.82 -1.93 -93.71
CA LEU A 292 15.23 -0.93 -94.61
C LEU A 292 16.29 0.04 -95.14
N GLU A 293 17.23 0.50 -94.32
CA GLU A 293 18.35 1.32 -94.75
C GLU A 293 19.24 0.58 -95.75
N ARG A 294 19.50 -0.71 -95.54
CA ARG A 294 20.25 -1.55 -96.49
C ARG A 294 19.52 -1.71 -97.82
N GLU A 295 18.22 -1.97 -97.81
CA GLU A 295 17.42 -2.06 -99.03
C GLU A 295 17.32 -0.71 -99.75
N ARG A 296 17.15 0.38 -99.01
CA ARG A 296 17.20 1.75 -99.55
C ARG A 296 18.51 2.00 -100.27
N GLU A 297 19.65 1.67 -99.67
CA GLU A 297 20.96 1.87 -100.30
C GLU A 297 21.14 1.04 -101.57
N LYS A 298 20.65 -0.22 -101.58
CA LYS A 298 20.66 -1.05 -102.80
C LYS A 298 19.86 -0.40 -103.92
N VAL A 299 18.63 0.02 -103.64
CA VAL A 299 17.76 0.66 -104.63
C VAL A 299 18.34 1.99 -105.08
N ARG A 300 18.88 2.78 -104.15
CA ARG A 300 19.56 4.06 -104.41
C ARG A 300 20.72 3.88 -105.40
N LEU A 301 21.60 2.90 -105.20
CA LEU A 301 22.70 2.61 -106.12
C LEU A 301 22.21 2.22 -107.53
N LEU A 302 21.12 1.46 -107.62
CA LEU A 302 20.50 1.13 -108.92
C LEU A 302 19.95 2.38 -109.59
N VAL A 303 19.19 3.22 -108.87
CA VAL A 303 18.64 4.47 -109.42
C VAL A 303 19.76 5.43 -109.82
N GLN A 304 20.84 5.53 -109.04
CA GLN A 304 22.01 6.37 -109.38
C GLN A 304 22.63 5.97 -110.72
N HIS A 305 22.65 4.67 -111.03
CA HIS A 305 23.21 4.16 -112.28
C HIS A 305 22.33 4.49 -113.50
N PHE A 306 21.00 4.47 -113.35
CA PHE A 306 20.07 4.69 -114.45
C PHE A 306 19.59 6.15 -114.60
N SER A 307 19.42 6.86 -113.49
CA SER A 307 18.84 8.20 -113.39
C SER A 307 19.41 8.98 -112.18
N PRO A 308 20.64 9.52 -112.28
CA PRO A 308 21.33 10.18 -111.17
C PRO A 308 20.59 11.41 -110.63
N ASP A 309 19.99 12.23 -111.49
CA ASP A 309 19.26 13.45 -111.08
C ASP A 309 18.06 13.16 -110.14
N VAL A 310 17.52 11.93 -110.18
CA VAL A 310 16.40 11.50 -109.32
C VAL A 310 16.87 11.20 -107.90
N VAL A 311 18.10 10.69 -107.73
CA VAL A 311 18.66 10.39 -106.41
C VAL A 311 18.92 11.68 -105.63
N ASP A 312 19.51 12.69 -106.28
CA ASP A 312 19.79 13.98 -105.64
C ASP A 312 18.50 14.68 -105.18
N ALA A 313 17.42 14.57 -105.96
CA ALA A 313 16.12 15.09 -105.57
C ALA A 313 15.52 14.36 -104.36
N LEU A 314 15.64 13.03 -104.29
CA LEU A 314 15.12 12.22 -103.20
C LEU A 314 15.94 12.37 -101.91
N ASP A 315 17.27 12.40 -102.00
CA ASP A 315 18.14 12.61 -100.83
C ASP A 315 17.86 14.01 -100.22
N ALA A 316 17.61 15.03 -101.05
CA ALA A 316 17.18 16.36 -100.60
C ALA A 316 15.77 16.38 -99.95
N GLU A 317 14.83 15.60 -100.47
CA GLU A 317 13.45 15.51 -99.92
C GLU A 317 13.43 14.89 -98.52
N PHE A 318 14.21 13.82 -98.30
CA PHE A 318 14.22 13.07 -97.04
C PHE A 318 15.36 13.43 -96.09
N GLY A 319 16.24 14.36 -96.48
CA GLY A 319 17.34 14.87 -95.64
C GLY A 319 18.42 13.82 -95.36
N PHE A 320 18.75 13.00 -96.36
CA PHE A 320 19.83 12.00 -96.30
C PHE A 320 21.17 12.54 -96.82
#